data_AF-A0A3B8U7W5-F1
#
_entry.id   AF-A0A3B8U7W5-F1
#
_cell.length_a   1.000
_cell.length_b   1.000
_cell.length_c   1.000
_cell.angle_alpha   90.00
_cell.angle_beta   90.00
_cell.angle_gamma   90.00
#
_symmetry.space_group_name_H-M   'P 1'
#
loop_
_entity.id
_entity.type
_entity.pdbx_description
1 polymer ?
#
loop_
_entity_poly.entity_id
_entity_poly.type
_entity_poly.pdbx_seq_one_letter_code
_entity_poly.pdbx_strand_id
1 'polypeptide(L)'
;PSRIWASWQAAHATAGQKDMNSGQKGVSKKEGLSGFKYQMQQVKEGESFSILWKTLFVRLVFTYTVKPIPKGSKVSCSVEILGFFAWPVRWALKNKIRKNLSQALGAMVKQLENKKY
;
A
#
# COMPACT_ATOMS: atom_id res chain seq x y z
N PRO A 1 -14.19 4.39 -7.43
CA PRO A 1 -13.75 3.39 -6.41
C PRO A 1 -13.42 2.01 -7.00
N SER A 2 -14.36 1.39 -7.73
CA SER A 2 -14.18 0.06 -8.35
C SER A 2 -12.95 -0.06 -9.27
N ARG A 3 -12.72 0.93 -10.15
CA ARG A 3 -11.54 0.97 -11.04
C ARG A 3 -10.21 0.99 -10.27
N ILE A 4 -10.16 1.72 -9.16
CA ILE A 4 -8.98 1.82 -8.30
C ILE A 4 -8.74 0.47 -7.60
N TRP A 5 -9.81 -0.16 -7.11
CA TRP A 5 -9.75 -1.48 -6.49
C TRP A 5 -9.23 -2.56 -7.44
N ALA A 6 -9.77 -2.61 -8.65
CA ALA A 6 -9.32 -3.55 -9.69
C ALA A 6 -7.83 -3.34 -10.05
N SER A 7 -7.36 -2.09 -10.09
CA SER A 7 -5.95 -1.78 -10.32
C SER A 7 -5.06 -2.26 -9.18
N TRP A 8 -5.52 -2.22 -7.93
CA TRP A 8 -4.78 -2.77 -6.79
C TRP A 8 -4.73 -4.29 -6.79
N GLN A 9 -5.85 -4.95 -7.08
CA GLN A 9 -5.87 -6.40 -7.25
C GLN A 9 -4.90 -6.84 -8.36
N ALA A 10 -4.90 -6.16 -9.50
CA ALA A 10 -3.96 -6.43 -10.60
C ALA A 10 -2.48 -6.21 -10.20
N ALA A 11 -2.19 -5.17 -9.42
CA ALA A 11 -0.83 -4.92 -8.92
C ALA A 11 -0.38 -6.02 -7.95
N HIS A 12 -1.27 -6.49 -7.07
CA HIS A 12 -0.99 -7.61 -6.17
C HIS A 12 -0.80 -8.93 -6.92
N ALA A 13 -1.62 -9.21 -7.94
CA ALA A 13 -1.48 -10.36 -8.82
C ALA A 13 -0.11 -10.39 -9.52
N THR A 14 0.31 -9.25 -10.08
CA THR A 14 1.62 -9.10 -10.74
C THR A 14 2.79 -9.29 -9.75
N ALA A 15 2.59 -8.95 -8.48
CA ALA A 15 3.58 -9.18 -7.42
C ALA A 15 3.61 -10.65 -6.91
N GLY A 16 2.90 -11.57 -7.57
CA GLY A 16 2.87 -13.00 -7.25
C GLY A 16 1.89 -13.37 -6.14
N GLN A 17 0.86 -12.54 -5.87
CA GLN A 17 -0.15 -12.78 -4.85
C GLN A 17 -1.52 -12.93 -5.52
N LYS A 18 -2.12 -14.13 -5.45
CA LYS A 18 -3.37 -14.44 -6.17
C LYS A 18 -4.54 -13.55 -5.74
N ASP A 19 -4.64 -13.22 -4.45
CA ASP A 19 -5.81 -12.50 -3.90
C ASP A 19 -5.42 -11.34 -2.97
N MET A 20 -6.40 -10.49 -2.62
CA MET A 20 -6.27 -9.47 -1.58
C MET A 20 -7.08 -9.87 -0.33
N ASN A 21 -6.72 -10.97 0.33
CA ASN A 21 -7.47 -11.44 1.50
C ASN A 21 -6.85 -10.99 2.83
N SER A 22 -7.70 -10.71 3.82
CA SER A 22 -7.24 -10.41 5.19
C SER A 22 -6.45 -11.60 5.75
N GLY A 23 -5.29 -11.33 6.36
CA GLY A 23 -4.40 -12.37 6.89
C GLY A 23 -3.39 -12.91 5.88
N GLN A 24 -3.55 -12.61 4.59
CA GLN A 24 -2.64 -13.07 3.55
C GLN A 24 -1.24 -12.47 3.75
N LYS A 25 -0.23 -13.34 3.73
CA LYS A 25 1.18 -12.95 3.87
C LYS A 25 1.82 -12.89 2.49
N GLY A 26 2.66 -11.89 2.28
CA GLY A 26 3.42 -11.74 1.05
C GLY A 26 4.85 -11.33 1.32
N VAL A 27 5.66 -11.47 0.27
CA VAL A 27 7.05 -11.03 0.27
C VAL A 27 7.20 -10.06 -0.89
N SER A 28 7.42 -8.78 -0.59
CA SER A 28 7.73 -7.78 -1.60
C SER A 28 9.17 -7.98 -2.05
N LYS A 29 9.38 -8.67 -3.18
CA LYS A 29 10.70 -8.85 -3.78
C LYS A 29 11.02 -7.68 -4.71
N LYS A 30 12.18 -7.07 -4.52
CA LYS A 30 12.86 -6.27 -5.54
C LYS A 30 14.04 -7.10 -6.02
N GLU A 31 14.29 -7.17 -7.33
CA GLU A 31 15.42 -7.93 -7.87
C GLU A 31 16.71 -7.57 -7.12
N GLY A 32 17.43 -8.61 -6.64
CA GLY A 32 18.69 -8.46 -5.91
C GLY A 32 18.60 -8.15 -4.41
N LEU A 33 17.41 -8.02 -3.81
CA LEU A 33 17.26 -7.78 -2.35
C LEU A 33 16.38 -8.81 -1.65
N SER A 34 16.71 -9.13 -0.39
CA SER A 34 15.84 -9.94 0.48
C SER A 34 14.49 -9.25 0.61
N GLY A 35 13.43 -9.93 0.17
CA GLY A 35 12.11 -9.31 0.08
C GLY A 35 11.53 -9.00 1.46
N PHE A 36 10.75 -7.93 1.56
CA PHE A 36 10.11 -7.53 2.81
C PHE A 36 8.84 -8.34 3.04
N LYS A 37 8.76 -9.01 4.20
CA LYS A 37 7.55 -9.73 4.61
C LYS A 37 6.47 -8.72 5.00
N TYR A 38 5.31 -8.85 4.37
CA TYR A 38 4.12 -8.08 4.70
C TYR A 38 2.92 -8.98 4.93
N GLN A 39 1.89 -8.43 5.58
CA GLN A 39 0.63 -9.10 5.84
C GLN A 39 -0.52 -8.14 5.54
N MET A 40 -1.47 -8.58 4.73
CA MET A 40 -2.75 -7.89 4.51
C MET A 40 -3.59 -7.95 5.77
N GLN A 41 -4.23 -6.85 6.14
CA GLN A 41 -5.12 -6.73 7.28
C GLN A 41 -6.32 -5.86 6.90
N GLN A 42 -7.45 -6.10 7.56
CA GLN A 42 -8.64 -5.23 7.48
C GLN A 42 -9.06 -4.89 6.04
N VAL A 43 -9.04 -5.89 5.15
CA VAL A 43 -9.51 -5.72 3.78
C VAL A 43 -11.02 -5.55 3.79
N LYS A 44 -11.49 -4.40 3.29
CA LYS A 44 -12.87 -4.11 2.94
C LYS A 44 -12.92 -3.79 1.45
N GLU A 45 -13.49 -4.70 0.69
CA GLU A 45 -13.51 -4.60 -0.76
C GLU A 45 -14.11 -3.28 -1.25
N GLY A 46 -13.43 -2.61 -2.18
CA GLY A 46 -13.84 -1.34 -2.75
C GLY A 46 -13.65 -0.11 -1.85
N GLU A 47 -13.32 -0.30 -0.57
CA GLU A 47 -13.20 0.78 0.42
C GLU A 47 -11.79 0.95 0.97
N SER A 48 -11.22 -0.10 1.58
CA SER A 48 -9.98 0.03 2.32
C SER A 48 -9.23 -1.29 2.47
N PHE A 49 -7.92 -1.21 2.62
CA PHE A 49 -7.11 -2.33 3.07
C PHE A 49 -5.87 -1.81 3.80
N SER A 50 -5.33 -2.63 4.69
CA SER A 50 -4.13 -2.31 5.46
C SER A 50 -3.02 -3.31 5.13
N ILE A 51 -1.79 -2.83 4.99
CA ILE A 51 -0.60 -3.67 4.83
C ILE A 51 0.30 -3.48 6.04
N LEU A 52 0.49 -4.54 6.80
CA LEU A 52 1.43 -4.60 7.92
C LEU A 52 2.79 -5.11 7.45
N TRP A 53 3.83 -4.31 7.61
CA TRP A 53 5.23 -4.70 7.43
C TRP A 53 5.86 -4.89 8.80
N LYS A 54 6.40 -6.08 9.05
CA LYS A 54 7.11 -6.39 10.30
C LYS A 54 8.61 -6.31 10.06
N THR A 55 9.28 -5.42 10.78
CA THR A 55 10.74 -5.37 10.88
C THR A 55 11.17 -5.75 12.30
N LEU A 56 12.47 -5.93 12.54
CA LEU A 56 13.01 -6.34 13.85
C LEU A 56 12.65 -5.37 15.00
N PHE A 57 12.52 -4.07 14.72
CA PHE A 57 12.39 -3.04 15.77
C PHE A 57 11.14 -2.17 15.65
N VAL A 58 10.48 -2.19 14.49
CA VAL A 58 9.25 -1.44 14.24
C VAL A 58 8.26 -2.24 13.39
N ARG A 59 6.99 -1.93 13.57
CA ARG A 59 5.89 -2.38 12.72
C ARG A 59 5.39 -1.18 11.94
N LEU A 60 5.29 -1.31 10.62
CA LEU A 60 4.75 -0.27 9.75
C LEU A 60 3.38 -0.74 9.26
N VAL A 61 2.33 0.04 9.51
CA VAL A 61 0.99 -0.23 9.02
C VAL A 61 0.66 0.82 7.97
N PHE A 62 0.42 0.39 6.74
CA PHE A 62 0.00 1.24 5.64
C PHE A 62 -1.49 1.01 5.40
N THR A 63 -2.32 2.00 5.74
CA THR A 63 -3.77 1.92 5.56
C THR A 63 -4.17 2.70 4.33
N TYR A 64 -4.63 2.00 3.29
CA TYR A 64 -5.13 2.59 2.06
C TYR A 64 -6.65 2.67 2.13
N THR A 65 -7.19 3.83 1.82
CA THR A 65 -8.64 4.08 1.79
C THR A 65 -9.02 4.77 0.49
N VAL A 66 -10.14 4.36 -0.09
CA VAL A 66 -10.76 4.97 -1.26
C VAL A 66 -12.13 5.43 -0.85
N LYS A 67 -12.38 6.74 -0.96
CA LYS A 67 -13.70 7.32 -0.76
C LYS A 67 -14.23 7.89 -2.06
N PRO A 68 -15.49 7.62 -2.44
CA PRO A 68 -16.11 8.31 -3.56
C PRO A 68 -16.20 9.80 -3.27
N ILE A 69 -15.99 10.63 -4.29
CA ILE A 69 -16.24 12.08 -4.27
C ILE A 69 -17.05 12.44 -5.52
N PRO A 70 -17.80 13.57 -5.54
CA PRO A 70 -18.71 13.89 -6.65
C PRO A 70 -18.06 13.86 -8.04
N LYS A 71 -16.76 14.16 -8.15
CA LYS A 71 -15.98 14.11 -9.40
C LYS A 71 -14.88 13.04 -9.36
N GLY A 72 -15.16 11.85 -8.82
CA GLY A 72 -14.27 10.70 -8.90
C GLY A 72 -14.04 9.97 -7.58
N SER A 73 -12.78 9.83 -7.18
CA SER A 73 -12.44 9.09 -5.95
C SER A 73 -11.22 9.72 -5.27
N LYS A 74 -11.31 9.90 -3.96
CA LYS A 74 -10.20 10.30 -3.12
C LYS A 74 -9.48 9.05 -2.62
N VAL A 75 -8.22 8.89 -3.02
CA VAL A 75 -7.32 7.88 -2.47
C VAL A 75 -6.54 8.51 -1.34
N SER A 76 -6.45 7.85 -0.20
CA SER A 76 -5.65 8.29 0.93
C SER A 76 -4.86 7.12 1.50
N CYS A 77 -3.63 7.38 1.90
CA CYS A 77 -2.75 6.41 2.54
C CYS A 77 -2.29 6.99 3.87
N SER A 78 -2.62 6.30 4.96
CA SER A 78 -2.08 6.58 6.29
C SER A 78 -0.95 5.63 6.58
N VAL A 79 0.07 6.10 7.31
CA VAL A 79 1.20 5.28 7.73
C VAL A 79 1.37 5.40 9.23
N GLU A 80 1.24 4.28 9.92
CA GLU A 80 1.49 4.16 11.34
C GLU A 80 2.79 3.41 11.57
N ILE A 81 3.63 3.95 12.45
CA ILE A 81 4.90 3.33 12.86
C ILE A 81 4.77 3.01 14.34
N LEU A 82 4.78 1.74 14.67
CA LEU A 82 4.59 1.23 16.04
C LEU A 82 5.86 0.50 16.50
N GLY A 83 6.22 0.65 17.77
CA GLY A 83 7.36 -0.04 18.39
C GLY A 83 8.30 0.90 19.15
N PHE A 84 9.29 0.31 19.83
CA PHE A 84 10.23 1.03 20.69
C PHE A 84 11.05 2.09 19.95
N PHE A 85 11.42 1.82 18.70
CA PHE A 85 12.16 2.76 17.85
C PHE A 85 11.27 3.51 16.85
N ALA A 86 9.96 3.59 17.10
CA ALA A 86 9.03 4.25 16.19
C ALA A 86 9.36 5.73 15.96
N TRP A 87 9.74 6.46 17.01
CA TRP A 87 10.06 7.89 16.91
C TRP A 87 11.28 8.21 16.02
N PRO A 88 12.47 7.62 16.25
CA PRO A 88 13.63 7.88 15.39
C PRO A 88 13.40 7.36 13.96
N VAL A 89 12.74 6.21 13.80
CA VAL A 89 12.40 5.67 12.48
C VAL A 89 11.42 6.59 11.74
N ARG A 90 10.44 7.16 12.45
CA ARG A 90 9.51 8.13 11.87
C ARG A 90 10.27 9.33 11.35
N TRP A 91 11.18 9.90 12.13
CA TRP A 91 11.95 11.06 11.68
C TRP A 91 12.82 10.73 10.46
N ALA A 92 13.58 9.63 10.52
CA ALA A 92 14.49 9.22 9.44
C ALA A 92 13.75 8.83 8.14
N LEU A 93 12.62 8.13 8.25
CA LEU A 93 11.90 7.59 7.08
C LEU A 93 10.76 8.47 6.61
N LYS A 94 10.34 9.52 7.35
CA LYS A 94 9.19 10.38 6.97
C LYS A 94 9.29 10.87 5.54
N ASN A 95 10.43 11.45 5.17
CA ASN A 95 10.62 12.02 3.83
C ASN A 95 10.68 10.93 2.76
N LYS A 96 11.32 9.79 3.06
CA LYS A 96 11.44 8.65 2.13
C LYS A 96 10.09 7.99 1.88
N ILE A 97 9.31 7.73 2.94
CA ILE A 97 7.95 7.19 2.87
C ILE A 97 7.06 8.14 2.07
N ARG A 98 7.08 9.43 2.38
CA ARG A 98 6.28 10.44 1.67
C ARG A 98 6.61 10.48 0.18
N LYS A 99 7.90 10.51 -0.18
CA LYS A 99 8.35 10.52 -1.57
C LYS A 99 7.92 9.25 -2.31
N ASN A 100 8.15 8.08 -1.73
CA ASN A 100 7.79 6.79 -2.34
C ASN A 100 6.27 6.65 -2.51
N LEU A 101 5.48 7.04 -1.51
CA LEU A 101 4.02 7.01 -1.60
C LEU A 101 3.50 7.97 -2.67
N SER A 102 4.06 9.18 -2.75
CA SER A 102 3.69 10.14 -3.79
C SER A 102 4.00 9.60 -5.19
N GLN A 103 5.16 8.96 -5.36
CA GLN A 103 5.54 8.34 -6.63
C GLN A 103 4.65 7.14 -6.97
N ALA A 104 4.39 6.25 -6.02
CA ALA A 104 3.55 5.08 -6.22
C ALA A 104 2.09 5.45 -6.54
N LEU A 105 1.50 6.37 -5.76
CA LEU A 105 0.14 6.86 -6.03
C LEU A 105 0.08 7.62 -7.36
N GLY A 106 1.07 8.46 -7.67
CA GLY A 106 1.13 9.16 -8.95
C GLY A 106 1.26 8.20 -10.15
N ALA A 107 2.09 7.16 -10.03
CA ALA A 107 2.21 6.12 -11.06
C ALA A 107 0.90 5.35 -11.24
N MET A 108 0.19 5.03 -10.16
CA MET A 108 -1.13 4.40 -10.22
C MET A 108 -2.16 5.28 -10.93
N VAL A 109 -2.20 6.59 -10.61
CA VAL A 109 -3.07 7.55 -11.29
C VAL A 109 -2.75 7.61 -12.79
N LYS A 110 -1.48 7.71 -13.16
CA LYS A 110 -1.06 7.69 -14.57
C LYS A 110 -1.46 6.40 -15.29
N GLN A 111 -1.34 5.24 -14.63
CA GLN A 111 -1.81 3.97 -15.20
C GLN A 111 -3.32 3.95 -15.42
N LEU A 112 -4.09 4.51 -14.48
CA LEU A 112 -5.54 4.64 -14.61
C LEU A 112 -5.95 5.63 -15.70
N GLU A 113 -5.19 6.72 -15.88
CA GLU A 113 -5.40 7.71 -16.95
C GLU A 113 -5.00 7.17 -18.33
N ASN A 114 -3.90 6.42 -18.42
CA ASN A 114 -3.40 5.84 -19.68
C ASN A 114 -4.23 4.65 -20.15
N LYS A 115 -4.95 3.95 -19.25
CA LYS A 115 -5.98 2.96 -19.60
C LYS A 115 -7.28 3.62 -20.10
N LYS A 116 -7.17 4.73 -20.84
CA LYS A 116 -8.29 5.32 -21.58
C LYS A 116 -8.83 4.28 -22.54
N TYR A 117 -10.04 3.81 -22.23
CA TYR A 117 -10.96 3.19 -23.19
C TYR A 117 -11.54 4.29 -24.07
#